data_AF-A0A495J3E8-F1
#
_entry.id   AF-A0A495J3E8-F1
#
_cell.length_a   1.000
_cell.length_b   1.000
_cell.length_c   1.000
_cell.angle_alpha   90.00
_cell.angle_beta   90.00
_cell.angle_gamma   90.00
#
_symmetry.space_group_name_H-M   'P 1'
#
loop_
_entity.id
_entity.type
_entity.pdbx_description
1 polymer ?
#
loop_
_entity_poly.entity_id
_entity_poly.type
_entity_poly.pdbx_seq_one_letter_code
_entity_poly.pdbx_strand_id
1 'polypeptide(L)'
;MVANRPGFLVILRRNGVVSFIIISSNKAGISFKNKIDLLFDLEVFTKAENAEMELLSVFRNKLLHDISFSSLLSVVQQLDSSLKTKFRGYFEDKGSIDDEVHCKRALANIFLKNIQTIRFKVQHLRELNQSKNELIQENLKINLQHIDVFYDFTDEICIKIEQSNLEHPDLANLAADLLVSIEKFQKLFSGVEKKVFNFDVFASLFGLRKMDEAQNAELRLLHDAYFNARQKKS
;
A
#
# COMPACT_ATOMS: atom_id res chain seq x y z
N MET A 1 -29.72 -0.48 -25.87
CA MET A 1 -29.17 -1.26 -24.75
C MET A 1 -27.66 -1.04 -24.70
N VAL A 2 -27.19 -0.15 -23.81
CA VAL A 2 -25.75 0.12 -23.64
C VAL A 2 -25.19 -0.93 -22.69
N ALA A 3 -24.45 -1.89 -23.21
CA ALA A 3 -23.75 -2.88 -22.41
C ALA A 3 -22.74 -2.17 -21.50
N ASN A 4 -22.94 -2.33 -20.19
CA ASN A 4 -21.97 -1.99 -19.14
C ASN A 4 -20.68 -2.77 -19.42
N ARG A 5 -19.70 -2.15 -20.07
CA ARG A 5 -18.37 -2.74 -20.21
C ARG A 5 -17.62 -2.55 -18.89
N PRO A 6 -16.92 -3.58 -18.37
CA PRO A 6 -16.23 -3.49 -17.09
C PRO A 6 -15.14 -2.42 -17.16
N GLY A 7 -15.27 -1.43 -16.30
CA GLY A 7 -14.23 -0.46 -16.02
C GLY A 7 -13.05 -1.15 -15.33
N PHE A 8 -11.81 -1.02 -15.81
CA PHE A 8 -10.65 -1.46 -15.03
C PHE A 8 -10.49 -0.51 -13.84
N LEU A 9 -10.73 -1.02 -12.63
CA LEU A 9 -10.57 -0.28 -11.38
C LEU A 9 -9.13 -0.43 -10.91
N VAL A 10 -8.34 0.64 -11.01
CA VAL A 10 -7.06 0.72 -10.31
C VAL A 10 -7.28 1.49 -9.03
N ILE A 11 -7.10 0.80 -7.92
CA ILE A 11 -7.19 1.37 -6.57
C ILE A 11 -5.79 1.92 -6.26
N LEU A 12 -5.66 3.21 -6.00
CA LEU A 12 -4.39 3.81 -5.60
C LEU A 12 -4.52 4.43 -4.22
N ARG A 13 -3.44 4.35 -3.43
CA ARG A 13 -3.34 5.02 -2.14
C ARG A 13 -2.00 5.71 -2.00
N ARG A 14 -2.04 7.02 -1.74
CA ARG A 14 -0.94 7.81 -1.15
C ARG A 14 -1.51 8.51 0.08
N ASN A 15 -0.82 8.44 1.22
CA ASN A 15 -1.20 9.09 2.48
C ASN A 15 -2.62 8.75 2.99
N GLY A 16 -3.06 7.48 2.88
CA GLY A 16 -4.35 7.06 3.45
C GLY A 16 -5.60 7.39 2.62
N VAL A 17 -5.49 8.15 1.53
CA VAL A 17 -6.63 8.45 0.65
C VAL A 17 -6.76 7.37 -0.43
N VAL A 18 -7.88 6.64 -0.41
CA VAL A 18 -8.23 5.67 -1.48
C VAL A 18 -8.78 6.45 -2.66
N SER A 19 -8.02 6.47 -3.77
CA SER A 19 -8.47 7.02 -5.03
C SER A 19 -8.80 5.89 -5.99
N PHE A 20 -10.04 5.88 -6.49
CA PHE A 20 -10.51 4.92 -7.48
C PHE A 20 -10.28 5.49 -8.87
N ILE A 21 -9.21 5.05 -9.56
CA ILE A 21 -9.01 5.43 -10.97
C ILE A 21 -9.59 4.32 -11.84
N ILE A 22 -10.77 4.58 -12.39
CA ILE A 22 -11.36 3.72 -13.40
C ILE A 22 -10.71 4.06 -14.74
N ILE A 23 -9.77 3.25 -15.20
CA ILE A 23 -9.00 3.50 -16.43
C ILE A 23 -9.93 3.64 -17.66
N SER A 24 -11.07 2.94 -17.68
CA SER A 24 -11.96 2.87 -18.86
C SER A 24 -13.35 3.52 -18.71
N SER A 25 -13.67 4.24 -17.62
CA SER A 25 -14.95 4.97 -17.53
C SER A 25 -14.77 6.49 -17.68
N ASN A 26 -15.67 7.13 -18.44
CA ASN A 26 -15.75 8.59 -18.56
C ASN A 26 -16.37 9.26 -17.32
N LYS A 27 -16.71 8.50 -16.27
CA LYS A 27 -17.49 9.01 -15.12
C LYS A 27 -16.77 10.08 -14.30
N ALA A 28 -15.45 10.21 -14.40
CA ALA A 28 -14.67 11.12 -13.59
C ALA A 28 -14.27 12.44 -14.29
N GLY A 29 -14.65 12.66 -15.56
CA GLY A 29 -14.22 13.86 -16.32
C GLY A 29 -12.71 13.92 -16.65
N ILE A 30 -11.93 12.93 -16.20
CA ILE A 30 -10.49 12.82 -16.45
C ILE A 30 -10.27 12.04 -17.75
N SER A 31 -9.48 12.60 -18.67
CA SER A 31 -9.13 11.94 -19.94
C SER A 31 -8.29 10.67 -19.70
N PHE A 32 -8.31 9.72 -20.65
CA PHE A 32 -7.49 8.51 -20.56
C PHE A 32 -5.99 8.83 -20.40
N LYS A 33 -5.51 9.88 -21.10
CA LYS A 33 -4.14 10.38 -20.98
C LYS A 33 -3.84 10.86 -19.56
N ASN A 34 -4.69 11.73 -19.01
CA ASN A 34 -4.49 12.27 -17.66
C ASN A 34 -4.51 11.16 -16.59
N LYS A 35 -5.22 10.04 -16.83
CA LYS A 35 -5.17 8.87 -15.94
C LYS A 35 -3.83 8.15 -16.01
N ILE A 36 -3.25 8.00 -17.20
CA ILE A 36 -1.91 7.42 -17.38
C ILE A 36 -0.86 8.34 -16.73
N ASP A 37 -0.93 9.64 -17.00
CA ASP A 37 -0.01 10.63 -16.44
C ASP A 37 -0.05 10.58 -14.90
N LEU A 38 -1.25 10.55 -14.31
CA LEU A 38 -1.41 10.44 -12.85
C LEU A 38 -0.85 9.12 -12.31
N LEU A 39 -1.05 8.00 -13.01
CA LEU A 39 -0.48 6.71 -12.62
C LEU A 39 1.06 6.75 -12.66
N PHE A 40 1.64 7.46 -13.61
CA PHE A 40 3.07 7.65 -13.71
C PHE A 40 3.62 8.58 -12.63
N ASP A 41 2.95 9.70 -12.35
CA ASP A 41 3.29 10.63 -11.26
C ASP A 41 3.22 9.98 -9.88
N LEU A 42 2.35 8.98 -9.73
CA LEU A 42 2.24 8.15 -8.54
C LEU A 42 3.21 6.96 -8.52
N GLU A 43 4.15 6.91 -9.46
CA GLU A 43 5.19 5.88 -9.59
C GLU A 43 4.62 4.45 -9.71
N VAL A 44 3.38 4.32 -10.20
CA VAL A 44 2.74 3.01 -10.42
C VAL A 44 3.36 2.32 -11.62
N PHE A 45 3.61 3.10 -12.67
CA PHE A 45 4.32 2.65 -13.86
C PHE A 45 5.78 3.11 -13.83
N THR A 46 6.67 2.20 -14.21
CA THR A 46 8.04 2.56 -14.57
C THR A 46 8.03 3.42 -15.84
N LYS A 47 9.14 4.11 -16.10
CA LYS A 47 9.31 4.89 -17.34
C LYS A 47 9.06 4.06 -18.60
N ALA A 48 9.50 2.80 -18.61
CA ALA A 48 9.27 1.88 -19.71
C ALA A 48 7.78 1.57 -19.87
N GLU A 49 7.12 1.09 -18.82
CA GLU A 49 5.68 0.76 -18.81
C GLU A 49 4.81 1.96 -19.22
N ASN A 50 5.13 3.16 -18.72
CA ASN A 50 4.40 4.39 -19.07
C ASN A 50 4.52 4.70 -20.57
N ALA A 51 5.71 4.56 -21.14
CA ALA A 51 5.91 4.78 -22.58
C ALA A 51 5.08 3.81 -23.45
N GLU A 52 4.85 2.58 -23.00
CA GLU A 52 3.99 1.61 -23.70
C GLU A 52 2.50 1.97 -23.61
N MET A 53 2.08 2.48 -22.44
CA MET A 53 0.70 2.97 -22.22
C MET A 53 0.41 4.21 -23.05
N GLU A 54 1.36 5.15 -23.13
CA GLU A 54 1.28 6.33 -23.97
C GLU A 54 1.16 5.96 -25.46
N LEU A 55 1.98 5.02 -25.93
CA LEU A 55 1.93 4.53 -27.31
C LEU A 55 0.54 3.98 -27.65
N LEU A 56 -0.04 3.16 -26.78
CA LEU A 56 -1.41 2.66 -26.95
C LEU A 56 -2.45 3.79 -26.91
N SER A 57 -2.26 4.81 -26.07
CA SER A 57 -3.15 5.97 -26.02
C SER A 57 -3.15 6.75 -27.34
N VAL A 58 -1.99 6.90 -28.00
CA VAL A 58 -1.90 7.57 -29.31
C VAL A 58 -2.71 6.81 -30.36
N PHE A 59 -2.52 5.49 -30.45
CA PHE A 59 -3.29 4.65 -31.38
C PHE A 59 -4.78 4.68 -31.09
N ARG A 60 -5.16 4.53 -29.81
CA ARG A 60 -6.57 4.62 -29.38
C ARG A 60 -7.19 5.94 -29.81
N ASN A 61 -6.51 7.07 -29.58
CA ASN A 61 -7.05 8.37 -29.88
C ASN A 61 -7.20 8.58 -31.39
N LYS A 62 -6.20 8.23 -32.19
CA LYS A 62 -6.27 8.32 -33.66
C LYS A 62 -7.35 7.39 -34.24
N LEU A 63 -7.46 6.14 -33.77
CA LEU A 63 -8.42 5.17 -34.30
C LEU A 63 -9.87 5.38 -33.85
N LEU A 64 -10.10 5.92 -32.65
CA LEU A 64 -11.46 6.07 -32.09
C LEU A 64 -12.06 7.47 -32.29
N HIS A 65 -11.23 8.50 -32.41
CA HIS A 65 -11.71 9.89 -32.45
C HIS A 65 -11.52 10.58 -33.80
N ASP A 66 -10.72 9.99 -34.69
CA ASP A 66 -10.41 10.61 -35.98
C ASP A 66 -11.06 9.80 -37.11
N ILE A 67 -12.18 10.32 -37.63
CA ILE A 67 -13.04 9.67 -38.63
C ILE A 67 -12.31 9.49 -39.98
N SER A 68 -11.19 10.18 -40.18
CA SER A 68 -10.41 10.14 -41.42
C SER A 68 -9.60 8.86 -41.65
N PHE A 69 -9.45 7.99 -40.66
CA PHE A 69 -8.65 6.77 -40.80
C PHE A 69 -9.52 5.55 -41.12
N SER A 70 -9.30 4.99 -42.31
CA SER A 70 -9.95 3.75 -42.77
C SER A 70 -9.09 2.49 -42.56
N SER A 71 -7.82 2.64 -42.18
CA SER A 71 -6.89 1.53 -41.96
C SER A 71 -5.86 1.84 -40.86
N LEU A 72 -5.29 0.81 -40.22
CA LEU A 72 -4.26 1.01 -39.21
C LEU A 72 -2.97 1.58 -39.83
N LEU A 73 -2.64 1.15 -41.05
CA LEU A 73 -1.48 1.63 -41.79
C LEU A 73 -1.53 3.14 -42.00
N SER A 74 -2.71 3.71 -42.30
CA SER A 74 -2.87 5.16 -42.44
C SER A 74 -2.58 5.93 -41.14
N VAL A 75 -2.94 5.35 -39.98
CA VAL A 75 -2.58 5.89 -38.67
C VAL A 75 -1.08 5.81 -38.43
N VAL A 76 -0.47 4.66 -38.72
CA VAL A 76 0.97 4.41 -38.54
C VAL A 76 1.80 5.36 -39.40
N GLN A 77 1.40 5.61 -40.65
CA GLN A 77 2.09 6.52 -41.57
C GLN A 77 2.12 7.96 -41.05
N GLN A 78 1.11 8.38 -40.29
CA GLN A 78 1.05 9.71 -39.68
C GLN A 78 1.68 9.81 -38.28
N LEU A 79 2.26 8.72 -37.77
CA LEU A 79 3.03 8.79 -36.53
C LEU A 79 4.37 9.48 -36.77
N ASP A 80 4.83 10.21 -35.75
CA ASP A 80 6.18 10.75 -35.71
C ASP A 80 7.22 9.64 -35.76
N SER A 81 8.42 9.96 -36.26
CA SER A 81 9.52 8.99 -36.42
C SER A 81 9.88 8.28 -35.12
N SER A 82 9.82 8.98 -33.99
CA SER A 82 10.08 8.41 -32.65
C SER A 82 9.05 7.35 -32.26
N LEU A 83 7.76 7.60 -32.53
CA LEU A 83 6.67 6.67 -32.25
C LEU A 83 6.70 5.46 -33.20
N LYS A 84 7.05 5.66 -34.47
CA LYS A 84 7.27 4.57 -35.44
C LYS A 84 8.38 3.63 -34.98
N THR A 85 9.49 4.17 -34.49
CA THR A 85 10.60 3.34 -33.96
C THR A 85 10.19 2.54 -32.73
N LYS A 86 9.47 3.17 -31.78
CA LYS A 86 8.92 2.44 -30.62
C LYS A 86 7.94 1.36 -31.05
N PHE A 87 7.04 1.67 -31.99
CA PHE A 87 6.05 0.72 -32.52
C PHE A 87 6.70 -0.48 -33.21
N ARG A 88 7.80 -0.26 -33.95
CA ARG A 88 8.60 -1.34 -34.58
C ARG A 88 9.11 -2.38 -33.57
N GLY A 89 9.34 -1.98 -32.32
CA GLY A 89 9.76 -2.90 -31.25
C GLY A 89 8.74 -3.98 -30.89
N TYR A 90 7.51 -3.92 -31.41
CA TYR A 90 6.44 -4.90 -31.14
C TYR A 90 6.13 -5.81 -32.33
N PHE A 91 6.90 -5.71 -33.42
CA PHE A 91 6.78 -6.60 -34.57
C PHE A 91 7.45 -7.94 -34.25
N GLU A 92 6.83 -9.02 -34.70
CA GLU A 92 7.45 -10.34 -34.76
C GLU A 92 8.58 -10.33 -35.81
N ASP A 93 9.52 -11.27 -35.72
CA ASP A 93 10.68 -11.34 -36.62
C ASP A 93 10.26 -11.22 -38.09
N LYS A 94 10.88 -10.27 -38.81
CA LYS A 94 10.63 -9.91 -40.23
C LYS A 94 9.34 -9.11 -40.52
N GLY A 95 8.64 -8.62 -39.49
CA GLY A 95 7.46 -7.77 -39.70
C GLY A 95 7.80 -6.42 -40.36
N SER A 96 6.91 -5.93 -41.23
CA SER A 96 7.07 -4.64 -41.94
C SER A 96 6.04 -3.61 -41.46
N ILE A 97 6.51 -2.39 -41.23
CA ILE A 97 5.64 -1.25 -40.87
C ILE A 97 4.70 -0.84 -42.03
N ASP A 98 5.01 -1.27 -43.25
CA ASP A 98 4.21 -0.98 -44.45
C ASP A 98 3.13 -2.04 -44.72
N ASP A 99 3.04 -3.07 -43.88
CA ASP A 99 2.05 -4.13 -43.96
C ASP A 99 0.99 -3.99 -42.85
N GLU A 100 -0.27 -3.83 -43.26
CA GLU A 100 -1.44 -3.72 -42.39
C GLU A 100 -1.56 -4.92 -41.43
N VAL A 101 -1.27 -6.14 -41.89
CA VAL A 101 -1.40 -7.35 -41.07
C VAL A 101 -0.35 -7.35 -39.96
N HIS A 102 0.89 -7.02 -40.29
CA HIS A 102 1.96 -6.89 -39.30
C HIS A 102 1.69 -5.75 -38.31
N CYS A 103 1.19 -4.60 -38.78
CA CYS A 103 0.79 -3.49 -37.91
C CYS A 103 -0.32 -3.92 -36.93
N LYS A 104 -1.33 -4.67 -37.40
CA LYS A 104 -2.42 -5.15 -36.54
C LYS A 104 -1.92 -6.09 -35.45
N ARG A 105 -1.01 -7.01 -35.79
CA ARG A 105 -0.37 -7.89 -34.82
C ARG A 105 0.48 -7.12 -33.82
N ALA A 106 1.29 -6.17 -34.26
CA ALA A 106 2.09 -5.33 -33.38
C ALA A 106 1.22 -4.52 -32.40
N LEU A 107 0.11 -3.94 -32.87
CA LEU A 107 -0.85 -3.26 -32.01
C LEU A 107 -1.52 -4.21 -31.00
N ALA A 108 -1.88 -5.42 -31.43
CA ALA A 108 -2.39 -6.45 -30.54
C ALA A 108 -1.37 -6.84 -29.46
N ASN A 109 -0.09 -6.96 -29.82
CA ASN A 109 1.00 -7.26 -28.90
C ASN A 109 1.18 -6.15 -27.86
N ILE A 110 1.14 -4.88 -28.26
CA ILE A 110 1.15 -3.74 -27.32
C ILE A 110 -0.04 -3.81 -26.37
N PHE A 111 -1.24 -4.04 -26.90
CA PHE A 111 -2.44 -4.13 -26.10
C PHE A 111 -2.33 -5.27 -25.06
N LEU A 112 -1.92 -6.47 -25.49
CA LEU A 112 -1.75 -7.62 -24.61
C LEU A 112 -0.69 -7.36 -23.53
N LYS A 113 0.45 -6.78 -23.91
CA LYS A 113 1.51 -6.41 -22.96
C LYS A 113 1.00 -5.42 -21.90
N ASN A 114 0.31 -4.37 -22.32
CA ASN A 114 -0.27 -3.39 -21.40
C ASN A 114 -1.31 -4.04 -20.45
N ILE A 115 -2.15 -4.94 -20.95
CA ILE A 115 -3.10 -5.69 -20.10
C ILE A 115 -2.35 -6.57 -19.08
N GLN A 116 -1.29 -7.25 -19.48
CA GLN A 116 -0.46 -8.05 -18.59
C GLN A 116 0.21 -7.19 -17.51
N THR A 117 0.77 -6.04 -17.89
CA THR A 117 1.35 -5.07 -16.96
C THR A 117 0.31 -4.62 -15.93
N ILE A 118 -0.87 -4.20 -16.37
CA ILE A 118 -1.96 -3.78 -15.46
C ILE A 118 -2.35 -4.93 -14.53
N ARG A 119 -2.52 -6.14 -15.06
CA ARG A 119 -2.88 -7.32 -14.27
C ARG A 119 -1.83 -7.59 -13.18
N PHE A 120 -0.55 -7.54 -13.52
CA PHE A 120 0.53 -7.73 -12.56
C PHE A 120 0.51 -6.68 -11.45
N LYS A 121 0.36 -5.39 -11.81
CA LYS A 121 0.28 -4.29 -10.82
C LYS A 121 -0.91 -4.45 -9.88
N VAL A 122 -2.07 -4.84 -10.41
CA VAL A 122 -3.27 -5.10 -9.60
C VAL A 122 -3.08 -6.28 -8.65
N GLN A 123 -2.45 -7.36 -9.12
CA GLN A 123 -2.18 -8.54 -8.30
C GLN A 123 -1.23 -8.21 -7.15
N HIS A 124 -0.10 -7.56 -7.45
CA HIS A 124 0.87 -7.13 -6.44
C HIS A 124 0.24 -6.20 -5.40
N LEU A 125 -0.64 -5.29 -5.82
CA LEU A 125 -1.35 -4.41 -4.88
C LEU A 125 -2.30 -5.18 -3.95
N ARG A 126 -2.97 -6.22 -4.46
CA ARG A 126 -3.85 -7.06 -3.63
C ARG A 126 -3.05 -7.79 -2.56
N GLU A 127 -1.93 -8.39 -2.94
CA GLU A 127 -1.02 -9.08 -2.02
C GLU A 127 -0.49 -8.12 -0.96
N LEU A 128 -0.03 -6.93 -1.35
CA LEU A 128 0.42 -5.90 -0.41
C LEU A 128 -0.69 -5.48 0.57
N ASN A 129 -1.91 -5.30 0.09
CA ASN A 129 -3.05 -4.94 0.95
C ASN A 129 -3.44 -6.08 1.90
N GLN A 130 -3.32 -7.33 1.45
CA GLN A 130 -3.55 -8.48 2.30
C GLN A 130 -2.55 -8.51 3.46
N SER A 131 -1.25 -8.39 3.17
CA SER A 131 -0.21 -8.36 4.22
C SER A 131 -0.40 -7.19 5.19
N LYS A 132 -0.81 -6.01 4.70
CA LYS A 132 -1.16 -4.88 5.58
C LYS A 132 -2.32 -5.19 6.50
N ASN A 133 -3.37 -5.81 5.99
CA ASN A 133 -4.53 -6.17 6.78
C ASN A 133 -4.15 -7.19 7.86
N GLU A 134 -3.34 -8.20 7.52
CA GLU A 134 -2.83 -9.18 8.48
C GLU A 134 -2.08 -8.49 9.63
N LEU A 135 -1.17 -7.55 9.34
CA LEU A 135 -0.48 -6.79 10.38
C LEU A 135 -1.40 -5.92 11.23
N ILE A 136 -2.39 -5.28 10.63
CA ILE A 136 -3.39 -4.49 11.37
C ILE A 136 -4.16 -5.41 12.33
N GLN A 137 -4.57 -6.59 11.86
CA GLN A 137 -5.30 -7.56 12.69
C GLN A 137 -4.44 -8.08 13.84
N GLU A 138 -3.16 -8.39 13.60
CA GLU A 138 -2.22 -8.78 14.66
C GLU A 138 -2.02 -7.67 15.69
N ASN A 139 -1.87 -6.42 15.25
CA ASN A 139 -1.73 -5.28 16.15
C ASN A 139 -3.02 -5.03 16.96
N LEU A 140 -4.19 -5.10 16.33
CA LEU A 140 -5.47 -5.03 17.04
C LEU A 140 -5.58 -6.10 18.11
N LYS A 141 -5.17 -7.34 17.80
CA LYS A 141 -5.16 -8.43 18.78
C LYS A 141 -4.23 -8.15 19.96
N ILE A 142 -3.02 -7.63 19.72
CA ILE A 142 -2.08 -7.25 20.78
C ILE A 142 -2.67 -6.12 21.65
N ASN A 143 -3.28 -5.11 21.03
CA ASN A 143 -3.89 -4.00 21.77
C ASN A 143 -5.08 -4.45 22.62
N LEU A 144 -5.92 -5.36 22.11
CA LEU A 144 -6.98 -5.97 22.91
C LEU A 144 -6.42 -6.71 24.13
N GLN A 145 -5.33 -7.47 23.95
CA GLN A 145 -4.66 -8.13 25.08
C GLN A 145 -4.10 -7.13 26.11
N HIS A 146 -3.54 -6.00 25.68
CA HIS A 146 -3.12 -4.96 26.61
C HIS A 146 -4.29 -4.34 27.38
N ILE A 147 -5.42 -4.11 26.69
CA ILE A 147 -6.63 -3.58 27.30
C ILE A 147 -7.16 -4.54 28.37
N ASP A 148 -7.24 -5.84 28.06
CA ASP A 148 -7.68 -6.87 29.01
C ASP A 148 -6.79 -6.91 30.26
N VAL A 149 -5.46 -6.94 30.08
CA VAL A 149 -4.50 -6.94 31.20
C VAL A 149 -4.61 -5.66 32.04
N PHE A 150 -4.92 -4.52 31.42
CA PHE A 150 -5.12 -3.26 32.14
C PHE A 150 -6.42 -3.26 32.96
N TYR A 151 -7.51 -3.79 32.41
CA TYR A 151 -8.76 -3.93 33.14
C TYR A 151 -8.61 -4.90 34.32
N ASP A 152 -8.01 -6.07 34.10
CA ASP A 152 -7.73 -7.05 35.15
C ASP A 152 -6.88 -6.44 36.29
N PHE A 153 -5.88 -5.63 35.93
CA PHE A 153 -5.06 -4.90 36.91
C PHE A 153 -5.90 -3.92 37.71
N THR A 154 -6.70 -3.10 37.03
CA THR A 154 -7.53 -2.07 37.68
C THR A 154 -8.54 -2.72 38.63
N ASP A 155 -9.21 -3.79 38.19
CA ASP A 155 -10.17 -4.53 39.01
C ASP A 155 -9.49 -5.14 40.23
N GLU A 156 -8.32 -5.77 40.09
CA GLU A 156 -7.59 -6.34 41.23
C GLU A 156 -7.20 -5.27 42.25
N ILE A 157 -6.75 -4.10 41.79
CA ILE A 157 -6.39 -2.97 42.67
C ILE A 157 -7.62 -2.42 43.39
N CYS A 158 -8.72 -2.20 42.66
CA CYS A 158 -9.98 -1.72 43.25
C CYS A 158 -10.49 -2.67 44.34
N ILE A 159 -10.53 -3.98 44.05
CA ILE A 159 -10.96 -5.01 45.02
C ILE A 159 -10.08 -4.98 46.28
N LYS A 160 -8.74 -4.91 46.12
CA LYS A 160 -7.82 -4.85 47.25
C LYS A 160 -8.04 -3.61 48.12
N ILE A 161 -8.28 -2.46 47.50
CA ILE A 161 -8.56 -1.21 48.23
C ILE A 161 -9.91 -1.30 48.96
N GLU A 162 -10.97 -1.77 48.30
CA GLU A 162 -12.31 -1.90 48.87
C GLU A 162 -12.36 -2.86 50.06
N GLN A 163 -11.56 -3.92 50.03
CA GLN A 163 -11.52 -4.94 51.07
C GLN A 163 -10.56 -4.61 52.22
N SER A 164 -9.76 -3.55 52.10
CA SER A 164 -8.74 -3.21 53.09
C SER A 164 -9.24 -2.22 54.13
N ASN A 165 -8.77 -2.40 55.36
CA ASN A 165 -8.92 -1.39 56.39
C ASN A 165 -7.90 -0.27 56.15
N LEU A 166 -8.37 0.96 55.99
CA LEU A 166 -7.52 2.12 55.66
C LEU A 166 -6.95 2.83 56.89
N GLU A 167 -7.10 2.22 58.07
CA GLU A 167 -6.52 2.70 59.32
C GLU A 167 -5.07 2.22 59.49
N HIS A 168 -4.29 2.96 60.26
CA HIS A 168 -2.93 2.55 60.63
C HIS A 168 -3.02 1.41 61.67
N PRO A 169 -2.34 0.25 61.52
CA PRO A 169 -1.20 -0.06 60.64
C PRO A 169 -1.54 -0.84 59.35
N ASP A 170 -2.81 -1.16 59.10
CA ASP A 170 -3.24 -2.02 57.98
C ASP A 170 -2.91 -1.42 56.60
N LEU A 171 -2.70 -0.09 56.55
CA LEU A 171 -2.22 0.62 55.37
C LEU A 171 -0.88 0.07 54.80
N ALA A 172 0.02 -0.38 55.68
CA ALA A 172 1.32 -0.93 55.26
C ALA A 172 1.16 -2.29 54.58
N ASN A 173 0.19 -3.10 55.05
CA ASN A 173 -0.14 -4.39 54.45
C ASN A 173 -0.78 -4.20 53.07
N LEU A 174 -1.72 -3.25 52.94
CA LEU A 174 -2.30 -2.87 51.65
C LEU A 174 -1.21 -2.41 50.67
N ALA A 175 -0.27 -1.56 51.09
CA ALA A 175 0.81 -1.10 50.22
C ALA A 175 1.69 -2.26 49.71
N ALA A 176 2.02 -3.23 50.57
CA ALA A 176 2.76 -4.42 50.19
C ALA A 176 1.96 -5.28 49.18
N ASP A 177 0.67 -5.48 49.42
CA ASP A 177 -0.20 -6.25 48.52
C ASP A 177 -0.37 -5.60 47.15
N LEU A 178 -0.46 -4.27 47.09
CA LEU A 178 -0.53 -3.52 45.84
C LEU A 178 0.78 -3.65 45.05
N LEU A 179 1.94 -3.61 45.71
CA LEU A 179 3.24 -3.81 45.06
C LEU A 179 3.34 -5.20 44.41
N VAL A 180 2.85 -6.25 45.09
CA VAL A 180 2.81 -7.61 44.52
C VAL A 180 1.93 -7.66 43.26
N SER A 181 0.77 -7.00 43.27
CA SER A 181 -0.08 -6.89 42.08
C SER A 181 0.62 -6.15 40.95
N ILE A 182 1.26 -5.02 41.24
CA ILE A 182 2.02 -4.25 40.24
C ILE A 182 3.10 -5.12 39.59
N GLU A 183 3.88 -5.87 40.37
CA GLU A 183 4.93 -6.75 39.83
C GLU A 183 4.36 -7.89 38.98
N LYS A 184 3.24 -8.50 39.40
CA LYS A 184 2.52 -9.53 38.64
C LYS A 184 2.10 -9.00 37.27
N PHE A 185 1.44 -7.85 37.23
CA PHE A 185 0.93 -7.28 35.99
C PHE A 185 2.06 -6.72 35.12
N GLN A 186 3.14 -6.18 35.70
CA GLN A 186 4.33 -5.78 34.95
C GLN A 186 4.93 -6.95 34.15
N LYS A 187 4.96 -8.16 34.74
CA LYS A 187 5.40 -9.38 34.03
C LYS A 187 4.44 -9.75 32.89
N LEU A 188 3.12 -9.66 33.11
CA LEU A 188 2.11 -9.92 32.09
C LEU A 188 2.23 -8.95 30.90
N PHE A 189 2.33 -7.65 31.16
CA PHE A 189 2.56 -6.63 30.12
C PHE A 189 3.83 -6.93 29.30
N SER A 190 4.95 -7.24 29.97
CA SER A 190 6.21 -7.57 29.28
C SER A 190 6.14 -8.85 28.41
N GLY A 191 5.23 -9.78 28.77
CA GLY A 191 4.96 -10.99 27.98
C GLY A 191 4.15 -10.71 26.72
N VAL A 192 3.23 -9.73 26.77
CA VAL A 192 2.48 -9.25 25.60
C VAL A 192 3.38 -8.45 24.67
N GLU A 193 4.26 -7.61 25.22
CA GLU A 193 5.24 -6.83 24.45
C GLU A 193 6.18 -7.72 23.63
N LYS A 194 6.65 -8.89 24.11
CA LYS A 194 7.58 -9.76 23.34
C LYS A 194 7.08 -10.24 21.97
N LYS A 195 5.80 -10.02 21.62
CA LYS A 195 5.26 -10.19 20.26
C LYS A 195 5.32 -8.89 19.44
N VAL A 196 6.35 -8.05 19.66
CA VAL A 196 6.42 -6.70 19.07
C VAL A 196 6.33 -6.76 17.55
N PHE A 197 5.32 -6.05 17.08
CA PHE A 197 5.21 -5.43 15.77
C PHE A 197 6.57 -4.97 15.22
N ASN A 198 7.07 -5.64 14.19
CA ASN A 198 8.30 -5.20 13.54
C ASN A 198 8.02 -3.86 12.82
N PHE A 199 8.43 -2.75 13.45
CA PHE A 199 8.19 -1.41 12.95
C PHE A 199 8.83 -1.17 11.57
N ASP A 200 9.95 -1.83 11.27
CA ASP A 200 10.59 -1.74 9.95
C ASP A 200 9.73 -2.42 8.86
N VAL A 201 9.10 -3.56 9.20
CA VAL A 201 8.13 -4.24 8.32
C VAL A 201 6.86 -3.40 8.15
N PHE A 202 6.36 -2.79 9.21
CA PHE A 202 5.23 -1.86 9.13
C PHE A 202 5.56 -0.61 8.30
N ALA A 203 6.66 0.07 8.57
CA ALA A 203 7.05 1.29 7.87
C ALA A 203 7.24 1.03 6.37
N SER A 204 7.91 -0.07 6.01
CA SER A 204 8.12 -0.48 4.62
C SER A 204 6.81 -0.81 3.90
N LEU A 205 5.92 -1.58 4.52
CA LEU A 205 4.63 -1.93 3.91
C LEU A 205 3.74 -0.69 3.73
N PHE A 206 3.68 0.19 4.73
CA PHE A 206 2.82 1.37 4.70
C PHE A 206 3.41 2.55 3.89
N GLY A 207 4.59 2.37 3.28
CA GLY A 207 5.22 3.43 2.49
C GLY A 207 5.55 4.66 3.34
N LEU A 208 5.68 4.48 4.65
CA LEU A 208 6.21 5.51 5.53
C LEU A 208 7.68 5.65 5.11
N ARG A 209 8.10 6.87 4.75
CA ARG A 209 9.52 7.13 4.46
C ARG A 209 10.32 6.52 5.61
N LYS A 210 11.42 5.83 5.28
CA LYS A 210 12.44 5.52 6.29
C LYS A 210 12.62 6.82 7.08
N MET A 211 12.27 6.80 8.36
CA MET A 211 12.79 7.79 9.29
C MET A 211 14.28 7.83 9.02
N ASP A 212 14.84 9.02 8.80
CA ASP A 212 16.27 9.09 8.56
C ASP A 212 17.01 8.41 9.73
N GLU A 213 18.24 7.96 9.50
CA GLU A 213 18.98 7.24 10.53
C GLU A 213 19.09 8.03 11.84
N ALA A 214 18.98 9.37 11.81
CA ALA A 214 18.97 10.19 13.00
C ALA A 214 17.65 10.08 13.79
N GLN A 215 16.48 10.09 13.12
CA GLN A 215 15.17 9.91 13.75
C GLN A 215 14.99 8.48 14.29
N ASN A 216 15.50 7.49 13.56
CA ASN A 216 15.48 6.09 13.99
C ASN A 216 16.48 5.85 15.15
N ALA A 217 17.64 6.51 15.14
CA ALA A 217 18.57 6.50 16.26
C ALA A 217 18.00 7.22 17.48
N GLU A 218 17.26 8.30 17.31
CA GLU A 218 16.62 9.05 18.40
C GLU A 218 15.49 8.24 19.05
N LEU A 219 14.68 7.53 18.26
CA LEU A 219 13.67 6.59 18.77
C LEU A 219 14.29 5.37 19.47
N ARG A 220 15.39 4.82 18.95
CA ARG A 220 16.15 3.76 19.63
C ARG A 220 16.79 4.26 20.92
N LEU A 221 17.35 5.45 20.92
CA LEU A 221 17.90 6.09 22.13
C LEU A 221 16.81 6.39 23.16
N LEU A 222 15.61 6.80 22.75
CA LEU A 222 14.46 6.97 23.65
C LEU A 222 13.97 5.64 24.22
N HIS A 223 13.89 4.60 23.38
CA HIS A 223 13.54 3.24 23.79
C HIS A 223 14.56 2.67 24.77
N ASP A 224 15.86 2.80 24.47
CA ASP A 224 16.95 2.30 25.30
C ASP A 224 17.13 3.14 26.57
N ALA A 225 16.90 4.47 26.52
CA ALA A 225 16.89 5.32 27.71
C ALA A 225 15.72 4.96 28.64
N TYR A 226 14.55 4.68 28.08
CA TYR A 226 13.39 4.21 28.84
C TYR A 226 13.67 2.86 29.53
N PHE A 227 14.26 1.89 28.81
CA PHE A 227 14.61 0.58 29.38
C PHE A 227 15.75 0.66 30.41
N ASN A 228 16.80 1.46 30.15
CA ASN A 228 17.94 1.61 31.06
C ASN A 228 17.59 2.41 32.33
N ALA A 229 16.69 3.39 32.23
CA ALA A 229 16.17 4.09 33.41
C ALA A 229 15.34 3.16 34.33
N ARG A 230 14.78 2.08 33.77
CA ARG A 230 13.99 1.08 34.49
C ARG A 230 14.85 0.02 35.18
N GLN A 231 15.98 -0.38 34.58
CA GLN A 231 16.93 -1.33 35.19
C GLN A 231 17.77 -0.73 36.32
N LYS A 232 17.99 0.59 36.36
CA LYS A 232 18.72 1.26 37.45
C LYS A 232 17.89 1.49 38.73
N LYS A 233 16.63 1.06 38.78
CA LYS A 233 15.72 1.21 39.93
C LYS A 233 15.36 -0.12 40.62
N SER A 234 15.96 -1.25 40.22
CA SER A 234 16.00 -2.50 41.01
C SER A 234 17.31 -2.58 41.78
#